data_AF-A0A4Q1K2I0-F1
#
_entry.id   AF-A0A4Q1K2I0-F1
#
_cell.length_a   1.000
_cell.length_b   1.000
_cell.length_c   1.000
_cell.angle_alpha   90.00
_cell.angle_beta   90.00
_cell.angle_gamma   90.00
#
_symmetry.space_group_name_H-M   'P 1'
#
loop_
_entity.id
_entity.type
_entity.pdbx_description
1 polymer ?
#
loop_
_entity_poly.entity_id
_entity_poly.type
_entity_poly.pdbx_seq_one_letter_code
_entity_poly.pdbx_strand_id
1 'polypeptide(L)'
;MKRRDFLKNTAASSTLLGLGSLPLSSFESANALEVKKITILHTNDVHSHIDPFPANHPKNPGQGGVARRAAVIDQIRKAEEHVLLLDAGDIFQGTPYFNYYGGELEFKLMSMMKYDLATIGNHDFDNGVEGLLAQLPHAKFDFVSANYDFRNTVLDTHVKPYKIFKKGGIKIGVFGIGVELKGLVDKKLYKETVYNDPIDITSHFAKKLKEDEKCDIVICLSHLGFEYKNDPEKVCDRMLAQKTKNIDLIIGGHTHTFLDKPIVEKNSAGQDVVINQVGAYGINLGRIDFYFDNKMNLSSTGRKIIL
;
A
#
# COMPACT_ATOMS: atom_id res chain seq x y z
N MET A 1 -50.45 27.06 -63.32
CA MET A 1 -50.29 25.59 -63.43
C MET A 1 -49.34 25.14 -62.33
N LYS A 2 -49.50 24.03 -61.58
CA LYS A 2 -50.54 23.00 -61.36
C LYS A 2 -49.97 22.21 -60.17
N ARG A 3 -50.62 22.11 -58.99
CA ARG A 3 -51.42 20.94 -58.56
C ARG A 3 -51.17 19.71 -59.45
N ARG A 4 -50.28 18.82 -59.01
CA ARG A 4 -49.92 17.45 -59.49
C ARG A 4 -48.41 17.31 -59.23
N ASP A 5 -47.91 16.57 -58.25
CA ASP A 5 -48.22 15.19 -57.91
C ASP A 5 -47.90 14.87 -56.44
N PHE A 6 -48.61 15.55 -55.52
CA PHE A 6 -48.96 14.94 -54.24
C PHE A 6 -50.04 13.89 -54.57
N LEU A 7 -49.82 12.63 -54.17
CA LEU A 7 -50.68 11.46 -54.41
C LEU A 7 -50.48 10.74 -55.76
N LYS A 8 -49.43 9.93 -55.83
CA LYS A 8 -49.51 8.64 -56.53
C LYS A 8 -49.22 7.50 -55.55
N ASN A 9 -50.32 6.97 -55.03
CA ASN A 9 -50.56 5.56 -54.77
C ASN A 9 -49.87 4.91 -53.56
N THR A 10 -50.54 5.08 -52.42
CA THR A 10 -50.70 4.01 -51.42
C THR A 10 -51.58 2.91 -52.03
N ALA A 11 -51.10 1.66 -52.13
CA ALA A 11 -51.92 0.45 -52.02
C ALA A 11 -51.06 -0.83 -52.06
N ALA A 12 -51.01 -1.49 -50.90
CA ALA A 12 -51.33 -2.90 -50.72
C ALA A 12 -50.30 -3.98 -51.12
N SER A 13 -49.59 -4.43 -50.08
CA SER A 13 -49.43 -5.82 -49.63
C SER A 13 -49.90 -6.95 -50.54
N SER A 14 -48.99 -7.87 -50.88
CA SER A 14 -49.09 -9.28 -50.46
C SER A 14 -47.89 -10.13 -50.95
N THR A 15 -47.13 -10.63 -49.97
CA THR A 15 -46.51 -11.97 -49.89
C THR A 15 -45.63 -12.51 -51.02
N LEU A 16 -44.34 -12.65 -50.72
CA LEU A 16 -43.59 -13.88 -51.02
C LEU A 16 -42.80 -14.32 -49.78
N LEU A 17 -43.27 -15.43 -49.22
CA LEU A 17 -42.59 -16.27 -48.23
C LEU A 17 -41.27 -16.77 -48.82
N GLY A 18 -40.18 -16.67 -48.06
CA GLY A 18 -38.91 -17.27 -48.47
C GLY A 18 -37.76 -16.98 -47.52
N LEU A 19 -37.62 -17.84 -46.50
CA LEU A 19 -36.36 -18.30 -45.91
C LEU A 19 -35.35 -17.22 -45.48
N GLY A 20 -35.38 -16.90 -44.19
CA GLY A 20 -34.31 -16.15 -43.56
C GLY A 20 -34.65 -15.82 -42.12
N SER A 21 -34.69 -16.85 -41.27
CA SER A 21 -34.47 -16.72 -39.84
C SER A 21 -33.10 -16.04 -39.65
N LEU A 22 -33.08 -14.71 -39.68
CA LEU A 22 -31.99 -13.95 -39.12
C LEU A 22 -32.05 -14.24 -37.62
N PRO A 23 -31.06 -14.94 -37.03
CA PRO A 23 -30.95 -14.89 -35.59
C PRO A 23 -30.82 -13.41 -35.26
N LEU A 24 -31.67 -12.90 -34.35
CA LEU A 24 -31.23 -11.81 -33.50
C LEU A 24 -29.99 -12.37 -32.80
N SER A 25 -28.83 -12.21 -33.43
CA SER A 25 -27.56 -12.33 -32.77
C SER A 25 -27.67 -11.37 -31.60
N SER A 26 -27.78 -11.94 -30.41
CA SER A 26 -27.47 -11.25 -29.17
C SER A 26 -26.30 -10.35 -29.48
N PHE A 27 -26.50 -9.04 -29.35
CA PHE A 27 -25.44 -8.23 -28.82
C PHE A 27 -25.21 -8.84 -27.43
N GLU A 28 -24.43 -9.92 -27.35
CA GLU A 28 -23.58 -10.14 -26.21
C GLU A 28 -22.90 -8.81 -26.07
N SER A 29 -23.31 -8.05 -25.06
CA SER A 29 -22.57 -6.92 -24.56
C SER A 29 -21.12 -7.38 -24.62
N ALA A 30 -20.35 -6.83 -25.55
CA ALA A 30 -18.92 -7.00 -25.52
C ALA A 30 -18.58 -6.59 -24.10
N ASN A 31 -18.25 -7.57 -23.25
CA ASN A 31 -17.89 -7.33 -21.86
C ASN A 31 -16.71 -6.39 -21.98
N ALA A 32 -16.98 -5.08 -21.87
CA ALA A 32 -15.95 -4.08 -21.81
C ALA A 32 -15.04 -4.60 -20.71
N LEU A 33 -13.77 -4.84 -21.06
CA LEU A 33 -12.78 -5.37 -20.14
C LEU A 33 -12.88 -4.51 -18.87
N GLU A 34 -13.44 -5.07 -17.81
CA GLU A 34 -13.69 -4.35 -16.57
C GLU A 34 -12.36 -4.36 -15.86
N VAL A 35 -11.51 -3.40 -16.23
CA VAL A 35 -10.19 -3.28 -15.64
C VAL A 35 -10.37 -2.87 -14.19
N LYS A 36 -10.18 -3.80 -13.28
CA LYS A 36 -10.23 -3.51 -11.85
C LYS A 36 -8.94 -2.83 -11.43
N LYS A 37 -9.08 -1.74 -10.71
CA LYS A 37 -7.94 -0.95 -10.23
C LYS A 37 -7.88 -1.00 -8.70
N ILE A 38 -6.72 -1.30 -8.17
CA ILE A 38 -6.40 -1.16 -6.74
C ILE A 38 -5.35 -0.06 -6.61
N THR A 39 -5.67 0.98 -5.85
CA THR A 39 -4.75 2.08 -5.55
C THR A 39 -4.17 1.90 -4.17
N ILE A 40 -2.85 1.77 -4.09
CA ILE A 40 -2.10 1.73 -2.84
C ILE A 40 -1.47 3.10 -2.62
N LEU A 41 -1.93 3.79 -1.58
CA LEU A 41 -1.30 5.00 -1.06
C LEU A 41 -0.40 4.63 0.09
N HIS A 42 0.74 5.31 0.23
CA HIS A 42 1.62 5.04 1.36
C HIS A 42 2.46 6.22 1.82
N THR A 43 2.86 6.13 3.09
CA THR A 43 3.85 6.98 3.73
C THR A 43 4.84 6.14 4.51
N ASN A 44 5.97 6.75 4.86
CA ASN A 44 6.99 6.20 5.74
C ASN A 44 7.70 7.36 6.46
N ASP A 45 8.26 7.09 7.64
CA ASP A 45 9.16 8.00 8.36
C ASP A 45 8.58 9.42 8.54
N VAL A 46 7.31 9.51 8.93
CA VAL A 46 6.63 10.80 9.13
C VAL A 46 7.24 11.56 10.30
N HIS A 47 7.74 10.86 11.31
CA HIS A 47 8.49 11.45 12.41
C HIS A 47 7.80 12.63 13.08
N SER A 48 6.51 12.47 13.41
CA SER A 48 5.72 13.52 14.09
C SER A 48 5.67 14.88 13.34
N HIS A 49 5.95 14.92 12.04
CA HIS A 49 5.84 16.15 11.24
C HIS A 49 4.37 16.44 10.91
N ILE A 50 3.69 17.07 11.86
CA ILE A 50 2.26 17.42 11.76
C ILE A 50 2.04 18.65 10.89
N ASP A 51 2.83 19.70 11.12
CA ASP A 51 2.78 20.94 10.36
C ASP A 51 3.68 20.90 9.12
N PRO A 52 3.40 21.71 8.10
CA PRO A 52 4.34 21.91 7.01
C PRO A 52 5.62 22.55 7.52
N PHE A 53 6.73 22.29 6.83
CA PHE A 53 7.99 22.98 7.08
C PHE A 53 7.81 24.51 6.92
N PRO A 54 8.51 25.34 7.73
CA PRO A 54 8.47 26.79 7.60
C PRO A 54 8.79 27.28 6.18
N ALA A 55 8.23 28.42 5.79
CA ALA A 55 8.44 28.99 4.46
C ALA A 55 9.92 29.33 4.18
N ASN A 56 10.72 29.54 5.22
CA ASN A 56 12.16 29.78 5.14
C ASN A 56 13.02 28.53 5.38
N HIS A 57 12.43 27.33 5.41
CA HIS A 57 13.19 26.09 5.59
C HIS A 57 14.16 25.89 4.40
N PRO A 58 15.46 25.61 4.64
CA PRO A 58 16.48 25.70 3.60
C PRO A 58 16.34 24.66 2.48
N LYS A 59 15.70 23.52 2.75
CA LYS A 59 15.56 22.41 1.80
C LYS A 59 14.12 22.16 1.35
N ASN A 60 13.17 22.35 2.27
CA ASN A 60 11.77 21.90 2.09
C ASN A 60 10.77 23.04 2.40
N PRO A 61 10.95 24.27 1.90
CA PRO A 61 10.14 25.40 2.31
C PRO A 61 8.64 25.17 2.02
N GLY A 62 7.79 25.24 3.05
CA GLY A 62 6.34 25.07 2.93
C GLY A 62 5.87 23.67 2.48
N GLN A 63 6.73 22.66 2.54
CA GLN A 63 6.38 21.28 2.15
C GLN A 63 5.85 20.46 3.33
N GLY A 64 5.21 19.32 3.03
CA GLY A 64 4.65 18.41 4.02
C GLY A 64 3.36 18.91 4.69
N GLY A 65 3.15 18.44 5.92
CA GLY A 65 1.99 18.77 6.74
C GLY A 65 0.81 17.82 6.55
N VAL A 66 0.24 17.39 7.68
CA VAL A 66 -0.88 16.44 7.75
C VAL A 66 -2.13 16.96 7.06
N ALA A 67 -2.44 18.26 7.19
CA ALA A 67 -3.62 18.85 6.55
C ALA A 67 -3.57 18.74 5.02
N ARG A 68 -2.40 19.01 4.43
CA ARG A 68 -2.20 18.88 2.97
C ARG A 68 -2.30 17.42 2.55
N ARG A 69 -1.65 16.53 3.28
CA ARG A 69 -1.72 15.08 3.02
C ARG A 69 -3.16 14.56 3.08
N ALA A 70 -3.94 14.97 4.10
CA ALA A 70 -5.34 14.61 4.24
C ALA A 70 -6.18 15.07 3.04
N ALA A 71 -5.97 16.30 2.55
CA ALA A 71 -6.68 16.82 1.38
C ALA A 71 -6.38 16.00 0.11
N VAL A 72 -5.12 15.64 -0.12
CA VAL A 72 -4.71 14.80 -1.27
C VAL A 72 -5.30 13.39 -1.17
N ILE A 73 -5.25 12.77 0.01
CA ILE A 73 -5.85 11.45 0.26
C ILE A 73 -7.36 11.48 -0.01
N ASP A 74 -8.06 12.50 0.48
CA ASP A 74 -9.50 12.67 0.27
C ASP A 74 -9.85 12.86 -1.21
N GLN A 75 -9.06 13.67 -1.94
CA GLN A 75 -9.21 13.83 -3.39
C GLN A 75 -9.04 12.49 -4.13
N ILE A 76 -8.02 11.70 -3.78
CA ILE A 76 -7.79 10.39 -4.42
C ILE A 76 -8.94 9.43 -4.11
N ARG A 77 -9.42 9.37 -2.86
CA ARG A 77 -10.55 8.50 -2.49
C ARG A 77 -11.87 8.89 -3.13
N LYS A 78 -12.04 10.14 -3.54
CA LYS A 78 -13.19 10.58 -4.35
C LYS A 78 -13.07 10.15 -5.81
N ALA A 79 -11.85 9.99 -6.31
CA ALA A 79 -11.57 9.62 -7.69
C ALA A 79 -11.41 8.10 -7.90
N GLU A 80 -11.04 7.36 -6.85
CA GLU A 80 -10.68 5.93 -6.92
C GLU A 80 -11.55 5.09 -5.99
N GLU A 81 -12.08 3.98 -6.50
CA GLU A 81 -13.04 3.14 -5.76
C GLU A 81 -12.36 2.23 -4.71
N HIS A 82 -11.18 1.70 -5.04
CA HIS A 82 -10.51 0.68 -4.23
C HIS A 82 -9.14 1.16 -3.76
N VAL A 83 -9.16 1.98 -2.71
CA VAL A 83 -7.94 2.56 -2.12
C VAL A 83 -7.56 1.84 -0.83
N LEU A 84 -6.28 1.52 -0.66
CA LEU A 84 -5.64 1.23 0.63
C LEU A 84 -4.63 2.33 0.95
N LEU A 85 -4.59 2.78 2.20
CA LEU A 85 -3.60 3.72 2.71
C LEU A 85 -2.75 3.03 3.79
N LEU A 86 -1.46 2.90 3.51
CA LEU A 86 -0.53 2.12 4.32
C LEU A 86 0.59 3.01 4.89
N ASP A 87 1.16 2.64 6.03
CA ASP A 87 2.34 3.32 6.59
C ASP A 87 3.48 2.33 6.86
N ALA A 88 4.71 2.69 6.47
CA ALA A 88 5.88 1.85 6.62
C ALA A 88 6.64 2.06 7.94
N GLY A 89 6.07 2.72 8.95
CA GLY A 89 6.66 2.86 10.29
C GLY A 89 7.45 4.16 10.46
N ASP A 90 7.96 4.35 11.69
CA ASP A 90 8.53 5.62 12.17
C ASP A 90 7.51 6.77 12.06
N ILE A 91 6.34 6.50 12.62
CA ILE A 91 5.27 7.49 12.79
C ILE A 91 5.68 8.50 13.86
N PHE A 92 6.28 7.97 14.93
CA PHE A 92 6.71 8.71 16.12
C PHE A 92 8.10 9.34 15.99
N GLN A 93 8.43 10.15 17.01
CA GLN A 93 9.68 10.88 17.21
C GLN A 93 10.03 11.89 16.11
N GLY A 94 10.47 13.09 16.47
CA GLY A 94 11.07 14.03 15.50
C GLY A 94 10.64 15.49 15.68
N THR A 95 9.51 15.75 16.33
CA THR A 95 9.06 17.11 16.66
C THR A 95 8.57 17.18 18.12
N PRO A 96 8.41 18.40 18.70
CA PRO A 96 7.86 18.55 20.04
C PRO A 96 6.45 17.96 20.25
N TYR A 97 5.70 17.68 19.17
CA TYR A 97 4.39 17.04 19.27
C TYR A 97 4.51 15.67 19.94
N PHE A 98 5.44 14.82 19.51
CA PHE A 98 5.64 13.52 20.13
C PHE A 98 6.06 13.63 21.60
N ASN A 99 6.95 14.57 21.93
CA ASN A 99 7.40 14.77 23.31
C ASN A 99 6.26 15.17 24.27
N TYR A 100 5.28 15.91 23.76
CA TYR A 100 4.16 16.41 24.57
C TYR A 100 2.97 15.45 24.59
N TYR A 101 2.63 14.84 23.45
CA TYR A 101 1.43 14.00 23.28
C TYR A 101 1.72 12.49 23.30
N GLY A 102 3.00 12.08 23.32
CA GLY A 102 3.40 10.68 23.46
C GLY A 102 2.99 9.74 22.33
N GLY A 103 2.54 10.27 21.19
CA GLY A 103 2.02 9.52 20.03
C GLY A 103 0.50 9.59 19.84
N GLU A 104 -0.26 10.12 20.80
CA GLU A 104 -1.73 10.22 20.74
C GLU A 104 -2.19 11.03 19.51
N LEU A 105 -1.54 12.17 19.26
CA LEU A 105 -1.90 13.10 18.21
C LEU A 105 -1.71 12.47 16.82
N GLU A 106 -0.57 11.81 16.62
CA GLU A 106 -0.20 11.13 15.39
C GLU A 106 -1.26 10.08 15.02
N PHE A 107 -1.62 9.21 15.96
CA PHE A 107 -2.61 8.15 15.71
C PHE A 107 -4.02 8.69 15.52
N LYS A 108 -4.42 9.75 16.24
CA LYS A 108 -5.70 10.43 15.98
C LYS A 108 -5.75 10.99 14.55
N LEU A 109 -4.68 11.65 14.10
CA LEU A 109 -4.61 12.22 12.77
C LEU A 109 -4.60 11.14 11.67
N MET A 110 -3.83 10.07 11.85
CA MET A 110 -3.85 8.91 10.93
C MET A 110 -5.22 8.25 10.88
N SER A 111 -5.91 8.15 12.02
CA SER A 111 -7.28 7.63 12.09
C SER A 111 -8.29 8.53 11.38
N MET A 112 -8.16 9.85 11.51
CA MET A 112 -8.98 10.82 10.78
C MET A 112 -8.73 10.73 9.26
N MET A 113 -7.48 10.50 8.85
CA MET A 113 -7.10 10.19 7.47
C MET A 113 -7.45 8.76 7.06
N LYS A 114 -8.02 7.94 7.94
CA LYS A 114 -8.42 6.55 7.72
C LYS A 114 -7.29 5.69 7.14
N TYR A 115 -6.10 5.70 7.74
CA TYR A 115 -5.09 4.68 7.41
C TYR A 115 -5.71 3.28 7.57
N ASP A 116 -5.27 2.32 6.75
CA ASP A 116 -5.80 0.95 6.74
C ASP A 116 -4.90 -0.02 7.53
N LEU A 117 -3.59 0.22 7.49
CA LEU A 117 -2.56 -0.61 8.14
C LEU A 117 -1.24 0.17 8.29
N ALA A 118 -0.49 -0.13 9.35
CA ALA A 118 0.90 0.31 9.49
C ALA A 118 1.81 -0.86 9.89
N THR A 119 3.10 -0.78 9.54
CA THR A 119 4.14 -1.55 10.22
C THR A 119 4.80 -0.71 11.32
N ILE A 120 5.73 -1.30 12.06
CA ILE A 120 6.41 -0.69 13.20
C ILE A 120 7.86 -0.40 12.80
N GLY A 121 8.27 0.86 12.94
CA GLY A 121 9.65 1.29 12.80
C GLY A 121 10.40 1.32 14.14
N ASN A 122 11.68 1.68 14.12
CA ASN A 122 12.48 1.69 15.34
C ASN A 122 12.06 2.82 16.29
N HIS A 123 11.66 3.98 15.77
CA HIS A 123 11.26 5.13 16.59
C HIS A 123 9.87 4.97 17.22
N ASP A 124 9.07 4.02 16.73
CA ASP A 124 7.79 3.69 17.36
C ASP A 124 7.98 3.04 18.75
N PHE A 125 9.21 2.62 19.09
CA PHE A 125 9.61 2.14 20.42
C PHE A 125 10.22 3.22 21.32
N ASP A 126 10.29 4.50 20.92
CA ASP A 126 11.01 5.52 21.70
C ASP A 126 10.40 5.78 23.09
N ASN A 127 9.08 5.58 23.24
CA ASN A 127 8.39 5.59 24.55
C ASN A 127 8.25 4.18 25.15
N GLY A 128 8.95 3.18 24.60
CA GLY A 128 8.87 1.78 24.96
C GLY A 128 7.63 1.06 24.41
N VAL A 129 7.62 -0.26 24.57
CA VAL A 129 6.46 -1.10 24.24
C VAL A 129 5.21 -0.68 25.03
N GLU A 130 5.39 -0.18 26.25
CA GLU A 130 4.31 0.38 27.07
C GLU A 130 3.75 1.68 26.49
N GLY A 131 4.64 2.56 26.00
CA GLY A 131 4.25 3.81 25.34
C GLY A 131 3.47 3.55 24.06
N LEU A 132 3.95 2.65 23.20
CA LEU A 132 3.24 2.26 21.99
C LEU A 132 1.86 1.67 22.32
N LEU A 133 1.78 0.73 23.26
CA LEU A 133 0.53 0.13 23.71
C LEU A 133 -0.47 1.18 24.21
N ALA A 134 0.00 2.16 25.01
CA ALA A 134 -0.84 3.22 25.55
C ALA A 134 -1.52 4.06 24.44
N GLN A 135 -0.89 4.18 23.27
CA GLN A 135 -1.46 4.94 22.15
C GLN A 135 -2.38 4.14 21.23
N LEU A 136 -2.26 2.80 21.19
CA LEU A 136 -3.08 1.95 20.30
C LEU A 136 -4.60 2.23 20.34
N PRO A 137 -5.25 2.58 21.48
CA PRO A 137 -6.68 2.95 21.48
C PRO A 137 -7.06 4.11 20.55
N HIS A 138 -6.11 4.99 20.23
CA HIS A 138 -6.26 6.12 19.33
C HIS A 138 -6.09 5.77 17.86
N ALA A 139 -5.48 4.61 17.54
CA ALA A 139 -5.39 4.09 16.19
C ALA A 139 -6.69 3.37 15.79
N LYS A 140 -7.35 3.84 14.73
CA LYS A 140 -8.52 3.17 14.10
C LYS A 140 -8.10 2.29 12.91
N PHE A 141 -6.86 1.83 12.96
CA PHE A 141 -6.20 0.99 11.99
C PHE A 141 -5.35 -0.04 12.74
N ASP A 142 -4.97 -1.11 12.06
CA ASP A 142 -4.20 -2.19 12.69
C ASP A 142 -2.70 -2.00 12.43
N PHE A 143 -1.89 -2.60 13.30
CA PHE A 143 -0.45 -2.74 13.10
C PHE A 143 -0.10 -4.16 12.67
N VAL A 144 0.90 -4.28 11.81
CA VAL A 144 1.53 -5.55 11.45
C VAL A 144 3.03 -5.57 11.69
N SER A 145 3.54 -6.68 12.21
CA SER A 145 4.97 -7.01 12.20
C SER A 145 5.11 -8.52 12.34
N ALA A 146 5.79 -9.12 11.38
CA ALA A 146 5.94 -10.57 11.30
C ALA A 146 7.25 -11.07 11.91
N ASN A 147 8.30 -10.24 11.90
CA ASN A 147 9.62 -10.64 12.39
C ASN A 147 9.91 -10.16 13.82
N TYR A 148 9.07 -9.29 14.39
CA TYR A 148 9.07 -9.06 15.83
C TYR A 148 8.12 -10.04 16.51
N ASP A 149 8.66 -10.78 17.48
CA ASP A 149 7.87 -11.63 18.37
C ASP A 149 7.70 -10.93 19.71
N PHE A 150 6.45 -10.56 19.98
CA PHE A 150 6.02 -9.80 21.15
C PHE A 150 5.49 -10.66 22.29
N ARG A 151 5.50 -12.01 22.19
CA ARG A 151 4.86 -12.92 23.16
C ARG A 151 5.27 -12.69 24.63
N ASN A 152 6.45 -12.15 24.86
CA ASN A 152 6.98 -11.86 26.19
C ASN A 152 6.90 -10.37 26.54
N THR A 153 6.06 -9.59 25.86
CA THR A 153 5.91 -8.14 26.07
C THR A 153 4.44 -7.76 26.18
N VAL A 154 4.17 -6.52 26.59
CA VAL A 154 2.81 -5.98 26.67
C VAL A 154 2.12 -5.81 25.30
N LEU A 155 2.87 -5.91 24.20
CA LEU A 155 2.33 -5.85 22.84
C LEU A 155 1.86 -7.21 22.31
N ASP A 156 1.97 -8.28 23.11
CA ASP A 156 1.46 -9.59 22.70
C ASP A 156 0.00 -9.50 22.28
N THR A 157 -0.35 -10.18 21.19
CA THR A 157 -1.67 -10.19 20.53
C THR A 157 -2.18 -8.85 19.96
N HIS A 158 -1.52 -7.72 20.23
CA HIS A 158 -1.89 -6.40 19.70
C HIS A 158 -1.38 -6.15 18.28
N VAL A 159 -0.25 -6.79 17.93
CA VAL A 159 0.37 -6.68 16.60
C VAL A 159 0.31 -8.04 15.92
N LYS A 160 -0.28 -8.09 14.72
CA LYS A 160 -0.40 -9.34 13.95
C LYS A 160 0.74 -9.44 12.93
N PRO A 161 1.12 -10.63 12.44
CA PRO A 161 2.14 -10.72 11.40
C PRO A 161 1.68 -10.14 10.06
N TYR A 162 0.39 -10.30 9.74
CA TYR A 162 -0.19 -9.86 8.48
C TYR A 162 -1.69 -9.57 8.62
N LYS A 163 -2.23 -8.89 7.61
CA LYS A 163 -3.67 -8.66 7.41
C LYS A 163 -4.03 -8.88 5.96
N ILE A 164 -5.25 -9.35 5.72
CA ILE A 164 -5.79 -9.57 4.39
C ILE A 164 -6.96 -8.62 4.16
N PHE A 165 -6.93 -7.92 3.03
CA PHE A 165 -8.02 -7.07 2.56
C PHE A 165 -8.70 -7.69 1.34
N LYS A 166 -9.98 -7.36 1.14
CA LYS A 166 -10.72 -7.69 -0.07
C LYS A 166 -11.32 -6.41 -0.64
N LYS A 167 -10.91 -6.00 -1.85
CA LYS A 167 -11.43 -4.81 -2.55
C LYS A 167 -11.64 -5.15 -4.03
N GLY A 168 -12.81 -4.84 -4.60
CA GLY A 168 -13.12 -5.21 -5.99
C GLY A 168 -13.09 -6.71 -6.29
N GLY A 169 -13.21 -7.56 -5.27
CA GLY A 169 -12.99 -9.01 -5.41
C GLY A 169 -11.52 -9.44 -5.50
N ILE A 170 -10.56 -8.51 -5.36
CA ILE A 170 -9.12 -8.77 -5.27
C ILE A 170 -8.74 -8.99 -3.79
N LYS A 171 -8.06 -10.10 -3.49
CA LYS A 171 -7.54 -10.45 -2.16
C LYS A 171 -6.10 -9.93 -2.02
N ILE A 172 -5.88 -9.00 -1.11
CA ILE A 172 -4.59 -8.30 -0.92
C ILE A 172 -4.03 -8.72 0.44
N GLY A 173 -2.92 -9.46 0.45
CA GLY A 173 -2.21 -9.84 1.65
C GLY A 173 -1.12 -8.82 1.96
N VAL A 174 -1.09 -8.30 3.19
CA VAL A 174 -0.09 -7.33 3.64
C VAL A 174 0.55 -7.81 4.94
N PHE A 175 1.87 -7.95 4.96
CA PHE A 175 2.64 -8.33 6.16
C PHE A 175 3.71 -7.28 6.47
N GLY A 176 4.11 -7.18 7.74
CA GLY A 176 5.08 -6.19 8.21
C GLY A 176 6.45 -6.80 8.49
N ILE A 177 7.53 -6.07 8.21
CA ILE A 177 8.91 -6.43 8.58
C ILE A 177 9.56 -5.18 9.20
N GLY A 178 10.15 -5.30 10.39
CA GLY A 178 10.89 -4.23 11.06
C GLY A 178 12.39 -4.48 11.05
N VAL A 179 13.20 -3.44 11.29
CA VAL A 179 14.68 -3.51 11.40
C VAL A 179 15.15 -4.14 12.71
N GLU A 180 16.38 -4.64 12.77
CA GLU A 180 16.97 -5.07 14.05
C GLU A 180 17.06 -3.89 15.03
N LEU A 181 16.41 -4.01 16.20
CA LEU A 181 16.34 -2.95 17.21
C LEU A 181 17.64 -2.80 18.01
N LYS A 182 18.44 -3.86 18.10
CA LYS A 182 19.69 -3.86 18.85
C LYS A 182 20.67 -2.86 18.24
N GLY A 183 21.07 -1.85 19.01
CA GLY A 183 21.96 -0.79 18.55
C GLY A 183 21.25 0.42 17.94
N LEU A 184 19.93 0.33 17.69
CA LEU A 184 19.08 1.46 17.27
C LEU A 184 18.20 1.96 18.40
N VAL A 185 17.69 1.04 19.23
CA VAL A 185 16.79 1.33 20.35
C VAL A 185 17.41 0.79 21.64
N ASP A 186 17.23 1.50 22.75
CA ASP A 186 17.66 1.02 24.07
C ASP A 186 16.90 -0.29 24.43
N LYS A 187 17.63 -1.31 24.88
CA LYS A 187 17.07 -2.62 25.27
C LYS A 187 15.92 -2.50 26.27
N LYS A 188 15.95 -1.49 27.14
CA LYS A 188 14.88 -1.28 28.14
C LYS A 188 13.55 -0.85 27.53
N LEU A 189 13.53 -0.36 26.28
CA LEU A 189 12.34 0.15 25.60
C LEU A 189 11.64 -0.94 24.79
N TYR A 190 12.41 -1.77 24.06
CA TYR A 190 11.84 -2.90 23.30
C TYR A 190 11.78 -4.21 24.08
N LYS A 191 12.32 -4.25 25.31
CA LYS A 191 12.12 -5.32 26.29
C LYS A 191 12.45 -6.72 25.71
N GLU A 192 11.63 -7.72 25.98
CA GLU A 192 11.78 -9.09 25.51
C GLU A 192 11.34 -9.30 24.04
N THR A 193 11.08 -8.23 23.27
CA THR A 193 10.80 -8.35 21.83
C THR A 193 11.94 -9.11 21.14
N VAL A 194 11.61 -10.22 20.49
CA VAL A 194 12.58 -11.04 19.76
C VAL A 194 12.56 -10.63 18.29
N TYR A 195 13.74 -10.34 17.75
CA TYR A 195 13.95 -10.08 16.34
C TYR A 195 14.29 -11.39 15.62
N ASN A 196 13.48 -11.76 14.63
CA ASN A 196 13.68 -12.94 13.80
C ASN A 196 14.28 -12.53 12.45
N ASP A 197 14.99 -13.46 11.80
CA ASP A 197 15.60 -13.20 10.51
C ASP A 197 14.56 -12.71 9.49
N PRO A 198 14.76 -11.52 8.90
CA PRO A 198 13.75 -10.93 8.02
C PRO A 198 13.60 -11.69 6.70
N ILE A 199 14.62 -12.38 6.21
CA ILE A 199 14.57 -13.11 4.93
C ILE A 199 13.73 -14.38 5.10
N ASP A 200 13.96 -15.13 6.17
CA ASP A 200 13.23 -16.36 6.49
C ASP A 200 11.75 -16.06 6.78
N ILE A 201 11.48 -15.05 7.61
CA ILE A 201 10.12 -14.63 7.95
C ILE A 201 9.38 -14.13 6.71
N THR A 202 10.03 -13.31 5.88
CA THR A 202 9.44 -12.82 4.64
C THR A 202 9.12 -13.97 3.69
N SER A 203 10.03 -14.93 3.52
CA SER A 203 9.80 -16.11 2.69
C SER A 203 8.62 -16.92 3.19
N HIS A 204 8.47 -17.09 4.50
CA HIS A 204 7.35 -17.78 5.12
C HIS A 204 6.01 -17.07 4.83
N PHE A 205 5.89 -15.78 5.16
CA PHE A 205 4.62 -15.06 5.03
C PHE A 205 4.25 -14.74 3.59
N ALA A 206 5.22 -14.44 2.72
CA ALA A 206 4.94 -14.26 1.29
C ALA A 206 4.41 -15.55 0.67
N LYS A 207 5.01 -16.71 0.99
CA LYS A 207 4.49 -18.02 0.59
C LYS A 207 3.10 -18.27 1.14
N LYS A 208 2.89 -18.10 2.44
CA LYS A 208 1.59 -18.32 3.09
C LYS A 208 0.48 -17.46 2.45
N LEU A 209 0.74 -16.18 2.24
CA LEU A 209 -0.23 -15.26 1.66
C LEU A 209 -0.55 -15.61 0.21
N LYS A 210 0.44 -16.02 -0.58
CA LYS A 210 0.25 -16.37 -1.99
C LYS A 210 -0.39 -17.75 -2.17
N GLU A 211 0.14 -18.75 -1.48
CA GLU A 211 -0.17 -20.16 -1.75
C GLU A 211 -1.32 -20.69 -0.88
N ASP A 212 -1.36 -20.35 0.41
CA ASP A 212 -2.40 -20.86 1.31
C ASP A 212 -3.63 -19.96 1.27
N GLU A 213 -3.38 -18.65 1.41
CA GLU A 213 -4.44 -17.66 1.44
C GLU A 213 -4.91 -17.25 0.04
N LYS A 214 -4.20 -17.63 -1.03
CA LYS A 214 -4.59 -17.29 -2.41
C LYS A 214 -4.77 -15.78 -2.60
N CYS A 215 -3.87 -14.96 -2.04
CA CYS A 215 -3.87 -13.53 -2.28
C CYS A 215 -3.41 -13.23 -3.72
N ASP A 216 -4.14 -12.35 -4.38
CA ASP A 216 -3.83 -11.88 -5.73
C ASP A 216 -2.60 -10.97 -5.70
N ILE A 217 -2.53 -10.08 -4.71
CA ILE A 217 -1.39 -9.20 -4.42
C ILE A 217 -0.81 -9.55 -3.06
N VAL A 218 0.52 -9.64 -2.98
CA VAL A 218 1.27 -9.71 -1.71
C VAL A 218 2.15 -8.47 -1.55
N ILE A 219 1.90 -7.72 -0.47
CA ILE A 219 2.63 -6.49 -0.11
C ILE A 219 3.44 -6.71 1.17
N CYS A 220 4.71 -6.33 1.15
CA CYS A 220 5.56 -6.22 2.33
C CYS A 220 5.61 -4.75 2.77
N LEU A 221 5.14 -4.43 3.98
CA LEU A 221 5.42 -3.15 4.65
C LEU A 221 6.73 -3.31 5.42
N SER A 222 7.81 -2.78 4.87
CA SER A 222 9.15 -2.95 5.40
C SER A 222 9.65 -1.66 6.04
N HIS A 223 10.20 -1.79 7.23
CA HIS A 223 11.02 -0.78 7.88
C HIS A 223 12.49 -1.22 7.95
N LEU A 224 12.97 -2.01 6.98
CA LEU A 224 14.38 -2.42 6.92
C LEU A 224 15.31 -1.39 6.32
N GLY A 225 14.79 -0.43 5.55
CA GLY A 225 15.62 0.46 4.74
C GLY A 225 15.78 -0.01 3.31
N PHE A 226 15.90 0.94 2.39
CA PHE A 226 16.02 0.67 0.97
C PHE A 226 17.34 -0.02 0.61
N GLU A 227 18.48 0.54 1.04
CA GLU A 227 19.83 0.03 0.80
C GLU A 227 20.83 0.66 1.79
N TYR A 228 21.86 -0.09 2.21
CA TYR A 228 22.92 0.39 3.08
C TYR A 228 24.29 0.38 2.38
N LYS A 229 24.72 1.54 1.87
CA LYS A 229 25.99 1.66 1.13
C LYS A 229 27.24 1.32 1.96
N ASN A 230 27.19 1.58 3.26
CA ASN A 230 28.31 1.36 4.18
C ASN A 230 28.24 0.00 4.89
N ASP A 231 27.18 -0.77 4.67
CA ASP A 231 26.99 -2.10 5.24
C ASP A 231 26.23 -2.99 4.25
N PRO A 232 26.91 -3.49 3.19
CA PRO A 232 26.26 -4.26 2.12
C PRO A 232 25.69 -5.62 2.57
N GLU A 233 26.07 -6.09 3.76
CA GLU A 233 25.58 -7.35 4.31
C GLU A 233 24.28 -7.15 5.12
N LYS A 234 24.01 -5.92 5.58
CA LYS A 234 22.78 -5.58 6.28
C LYS A 234 21.57 -5.75 5.37
N VAL A 235 20.65 -6.59 5.79
CA VAL A 235 19.42 -6.85 5.05
C VAL A 235 18.62 -5.56 4.87
N CYS A 236 18.24 -5.30 3.61
CA CYS A 236 17.46 -4.16 3.15
C CYS A 236 16.37 -4.61 2.18
N ASP A 237 15.52 -3.70 1.73
CA ASP A 237 14.39 -3.98 0.84
C ASP A 237 14.82 -4.58 -0.50
N ARG A 238 15.93 -4.10 -1.09
CA ARG A 238 16.48 -4.68 -2.32
C ARG A 238 16.89 -6.13 -2.13
N MET A 239 17.57 -6.44 -1.02
CA MET A 239 17.98 -7.80 -0.69
C MET A 239 16.78 -8.69 -0.40
N LEU A 240 15.75 -8.19 0.30
CA LEU A 240 14.50 -8.91 0.52
C LEU A 240 13.85 -9.30 -0.81
N ALA A 241 13.71 -8.35 -1.74
CA ALA A 241 13.15 -8.62 -3.05
C ALA A 241 13.93 -9.72 -3.78
N GLN A 242 15.26 -9.61 -3.82
CA GLN A 242 16.14 -10.53 -4.56
C GLN A 242 16.20 -11.94 -3.96
N LYS A 243 16.22 -12.05 -2.62
CA LYS A 243 16.41 -13.33 -1.92
C LYS A 243 15.11 -14.10 -1.69
N THR A 244 13.96 -13.47 -1.83
CA THR A 244 12.66 -14.10 -1.56
C THR A 244 11.87 -14.31 -2.87
N LYS A 245 10.60 -14.72 -2.77
CA LYS A 245 9.67 -14.85 -3.90
C LYS A 245 8.24 -14.62 -3.41
N ASN A 246 7.28 -14.59 -4.34
CA ASN A 246 5.84 -14.41 -4.07
C ASN A 246 5.41 -13.03 -3.54
N ILE A 247 6.31 -12.05 -3.47
CA ILE A 247 6.00 -10.64 -3.18
C ILE A 247 5.76 -9.91 -4.50
N ASP A 248 4.76 -9.03 -4.54
CA ASP A 248 4.50 -8.16 -5.69
C ASP A 248 5.01 -6.73 -5.44
N LEU A 249 4.93 -6.26 -4.19
CA LEU A 249 5.34 -4.90 -3.79
C LEU A 249 5.98 -4.88 -2.41
N ILE A 250 7.08 -4.15 -2.29
CA ILE A 250 7.70 -3.73 -1.03
C ILE A 250 7.51 -2.21 -0.89
N ILE A 251 6.94 -1.79 0.22
CA ILE A 251 6.85 -0.39 0.63
C ILE A 251 7.80 -0.22 1.81
N GLY A 252 8.88 0.53 1.58
CA GLY A 252 10.00 0.70 2.50
C GLY A 252 9.89 1.93 3.40
N GLY A 253 10.73 1.94 4.44
CA GLY A 253 10.93 3.04 5.39
C GLY A 253 12.39 3.14 5.86
N HIS A 254 12.65 3.71 7.04
CA HIS A 254 13.91 3.73 7.79
C HIS A 254 15.05 4.59 7.19
N THR A 255 15.40 4.37 5.92
CA THR A 255 16.55 5.06 5.27
C THR A 255 16.26 6.45 4.76
N HIS A 256 15.01 6.92 4.89
CA HIS A 256 14.52 8.20 4.36
C HIS A 256 14.80 8.39 2.87
N THR A 257 14.82 7.29 2.10
CA THR A 257 15.19 7.32 0.69
C THR A 257 14.07 7.99 -0.12
N PHE A 258 14.37 9.13 -0.73
CA PHE A 258 13.50 9.78 -1.72
C PHE A 258 13.75 9.14 -3.08
N LEU A 259 12.86 8.25 -3.51
CA LEU A 259 12.88 7.71 -4.87
C LEU A 259 12.06 8.61 -5.80
N ASP A 260 12.65 9.02 -6.93
CA ASP A 260 11.93 9.76 -7.97
C ASP A 260 10.80 8.93 -8.59
N LYS A 261 10.99 7.60 -8.63
CA LYS A 261 10.02 6.61 -9.06
C LYS A 261 10.33 5.27 -8.40
N PRO A 262 9.33 4.38 -8.24
CA PRO A 262 9.58 3.01 -7.84
C PRO A 262 10.60 2.29 -8.72
N ILE A 263 11.34 1.39 -8.10
CA ILE A 263 12.27 0.50 -8.79
C ILE A 263 11.69 -0.91 -8.91
N VAL A 264 12.27 -1.69 -9.82
CA VAL A 264 11.90 -3.10 -10.01
C VAL A 264 13.14 -3.96 -9.83
N GLU A 265 13.04 -4.94 -8.96
CA GLU A 265 14.05 -5.98 -8.74
C GLU A 265 13.54 -7.34 -9.19
N LYS A 266 14.46 -8.24 -9.57
CA LYS A 266 14.13 -9.64 -9.84
C LYS A 266 14.26 -10.45 -8.56
N ASN A 267 13.21 -11.19 -8.23
CA ASN A 267 13.23 -12.10 -7.09
C ASN A 267 13.98 -13.40 -7.41
N SER A 268 14.11 -14.28 -6.41
CA SER A 268 14.82 -15.57 -6.54
C SER A 268 14.23 -16.52 -7.60
N ALA A 269 12.99 -16.27 -8.05
CA ALA A 269 12.31 -16.99 -9.12
C ALA A 269 12.30 -16.22 -10.46
N GLY A 270 13.04 -15.11 -10.57
CA GLY A 270 13.11 -14.28 -11.77
C GLY A 270 11.88 -13.41 -12.05
N GLN A 271 10.97 -13.27 -11.08
CA GLN A 271 9.77 -12.44 -11.20
C GLN A 271 10.03 -11.02 -10.71
N ASP A 272 9.32 -10.05 -11.28
CA ASP A 272 9.42 -8.64 -10.88
C ASP A 272 8.77 -8.38 -9.52
N VAL A 273 9.50 -7.67 -8.67
CA VAL A 273 9.06 -7.10 -7.40
C VAL A 273 9.26 -5.59 -7.46
N VAL A 274 8.21 -4.83 -7.19
CA VAL A 274 8.31 -3.37 -7.11
C VAL A 274 8.74 -2.95 -5.72
N ILE A 275 9.61 -1.96 -5.63
CA ILE A 275 10.04 -1.37 -4.36
C ILE A 275 9.82 0.13 -4.43
N ASN A 276 9.22 0.70 -3.39
CA ASN A 276 9.05 2.14 -3.27
C ASN A 276 9.28 2.64 -1.84
N GLN A 277 9.80 3.86 -1.72
CA GLN A 277 9.95 4.62 -0.49
C GLN A 277 9.82 6.11 -0.84
N VAL A 278 9.13 6.89 0.00
CA VAL A 278 8.74 8.27 -0.32
C VAL A 278 9.48 9.31 0.52
N GLY A 279 10.71 9.01 0.91
CA GLY A 279 11.52 9.92 1.71
C GLY A 279 11.13 9.90 3.18
N ALA A 280 10.77 11.06 3.74
CA ALA A 280 10.39 11.20 5.14
C ALA A 280 9.54 12.47 5.37
N TYR A 281 9.11 12.67 6.61
CA TYR A 281 8.52 13.91 7.15
C TYR A 281 7.16 14.28 6.54
N GLY A 282 6.50 13.32 5.91
CA GLY A 282 5.21 13.53 5.25
C GLY A 282 5.27 14.50 4.07
N ILE A 283 6.46 14.72 3.48
CA ILE A 283 6.64 15.60 2.32
C ILE A 283 5.92 15.03 1.10
N ASN A 284 6.10 13.73 0.85
CA ASN A 284 5.50 13.01 -0.26
C ASN A 284 4.43 12.02 0.23
N LEU A 285 3.48 11.73 -0.66
CA LEU A 285 2.53 10.64 -0.54
C LEU A 285 2.76 9.70 -1.73
N GLY A 286 3.12 8.46 -1.44
CA GLY A 286 3.29 7.45 -2.48
C GLY A 286 1.96 7.00 -3.04
N ARG A 287 1.94 6.68 -4.33
CA ARG A 287 0.81 6.07 -5.01
C ARG A 287 1.31 4.99 -5.95
N ILE A 288 0.71 3.80 -5.87
CA ILE A 288 0.98 2.67 -6.77
C ILE A 288 -0.37 2.09 -7.18
N ASP A 289 -0.63 2.06 -8.49
CA ASP A 289 -1.87 1.52 -9.03
C ASP A 289 -1.63 0.14 -9.66
N PHE A 290 -2.39 -0.85 -9.21
CA PHE A 290 -2.47 -2.18 -9.82
C PHE A 290 -3.72 -2.28 -10.69
N TYR A 291 -3.56 -2.82 -11.89
CA TYR A 291 -4.65 -3.04 -12.84
C TYR A 291 -4.79 -4.54 -13.11
N PHE A 292 -6.02 -5.04 -13.07
CA PHE A 292 -6.38 -6.45 -13.27
C PHE A 292 -7.31 -6.57 -14.47
N ASP A 293 -7.05 -7.55 -15.34
CA ASP A 293 -7.98 -7.93 -16.39
C ASP A 293 -9.04 -8.93 -15.87
N ASN A 294 -10.13 -9.10 -16.63
CA ASN A 294 -11.28 -9.95 -16.27
C ASN A 294 -10.92 -11.43 -16.02
N LYS A 295 -9.70 -11.89 -16.34
CA LYS A 295 -9.28 -13.27 -16.10
C LYS A 295 -8.59 -13.46 -14.75
N MET A 296 -8.47 -12.41 -13.93
CA MET A 296 -7.64 -12.39 -12.71
C MET A 296 -6.19 -12.86 -12.98
N ASN A 297 -5.79 -12.90 -14.25
CA ASN A 297 -4.45 -13.24 -14.63
C ASN A 297 -3.63 -11.99 -14.40
N LEU A 298 -2.63 -12.10 -13.52
CA LEU A 298 -1.47 -11.22 -13.54
C LEU A 298 -0.76 -11.46 -14.87
N SER A 299 -1.31 -10.91 -15.94
CA SER A 299 -0.70 -11.00 -17.25
C SER A 299 0.70 -10.41 -17.12
N SER A 300 1.72 -11.20 -17.45
CA SER A 300 3.08 -10.72 -17.60
C SER A 300 3.21 -9.66 -18.71
N THR A 301 2.12 -9.42 -19.48
CA THR A 301 1.93 -8.29 -20.40
C THR A 301 0.87 -7.27 -19.93
N GLY A 302 0.22 -7.48 -18.78
CA GLY A 302 -0.85 -6.65 -18.21
C GLY A 302 -0.52 -5.98 -16.88
N ARG A 303 0.68 -6.19 -16.33
CA ARG A 303 1.23 -5.37 -15.23
C ARG A 303 1.62 -3.99 -15.77
N LYS A 304 0.65 -3.11 -16.00
CA LYS A 304 0.96 -1.69 -16.19
C LYS A 304 0.95 -1.02 -14.83
N ILE A 305 2.08 -1.11 -14.13
CA ILE A 305 2.30 -0.29 -12.95
C ILE A 305 2.53 1.12 -13.48
N ILE A 306 1.48 1.94 -13.43
CA ILE A 306 1.63 3.37 -13.70
C ILE A 306 2.12 3.98 -12.40
N LEU A 307 3.34 4.50 -12.48
CA LEU A 307 4.03 5.23 -11.42
C LEU A 307 3.66 6.71 -11.51
#